data_AF-A0A6H9S4D7-F1
#
_entry.id   AF-A0A6H9S4D7-F1
#
_cell.length_a   1.000
_cell.length_b   1.000
_cell.length_c   1.000
_cell.angle_alpha   90.00
_cell.angle_beta   90.00
_cell.angle_gamma   90.00
#
_symmetry.space_group_name_H-M   'P 1'
#
loop_
_entity.id
_entity.type
_entity.pdbx_description
1 polymer ?
#
loop_
_entity_poly.entity_id
_entity_poly.type
_entity_poly.pdbx_seq_one_letter_code
_entity_poly.pdbx_strand_id
1 'polypeptide(L)'
;MDMIGQMGYGAEDEEEVRSIVLSVQERIRLGRITLGDAVRLLRNDVLKMNQDDFAKQCKISRRTLSQFELGCGNPTMHTVNSVLEQFGLTLCIGRRGDQHMRHNNDRATKID
;
A
#
# COMPACT_ATOMS: atom_id res chain seq x y z
N MET A 1 9.31 15.36 0.36
CA MET A 1 8.99 15.08 1.77
C MET A 1 7.77 14.19 1.77
N ASP A 2 7.89 13.01 2.36
CA ASP A 2 6.76 12.11 2.60
C ASP A 2 5.86 12.64 3.73
N MET A 3 4.64 12.11 3.87
CA MET A 3 3.67 12.64 4.82
C MET A 3 4.07 12.42 6.28
N ILE A 4 4.85 11.38 6.57
CA ILE A 4 5.25 11.05 7.94
C ILE A 4 6.17 12.15 8.48
N GLY A 5 7.11 12.63 7.67
CA GLY A 5 7.97 13.77 8.01
C GLY A 5 7.26 15.13 8.10
N GLN A 6 6.04 15.26 7.55
CA GLN A 6 5.29 16.54 7.57
C GLN A 6 4.30 16.65 8.73
N MET A 7 3.86 15.53 9.32
CA MET A 7 2.85 15.53 10.39
C MET A 7 3.41 15.82 11.79
N GLY A 8 4.72 16.00 11.94
CA GLY A 8 5.33 16.40 13.23
C GLY A 8 5.25 15.33 14.31
N TYR A 9 5.25 14.05 13.89
CA TYR A 9 5.29 12.90 14.78
C TYR A 9 6.58 12.90 15.63
N GLY A 10 6.47 12.52 16.90
CA GLY A 10 7.63 12.41 17.79
C GLY A 10 8.55 11.25 17.37
N ALA A 11 9.76 11.18 17.94
CA ALA A 11 10.72 10.12 17.60
C ALA A 11 10.17 8.69 17.85
N GLU A 12 9.31 8.53 18.86
CA GLU A 12 8.66 7.25 19.18
C GLU A 12 7.62 6.86 18.12
N ASP A 13 6.81 7.82 17.65
CA ASP A 13 5.85 7.62 16.56
C ASP A 13 6.57 7.27 15.24
N GLU A 14 7.71 7.91 14.94
CA GLU A 14 8.51 7.59 13.76
C GLU A 14 9.05 6.15 13.78
N GLU A 15 9.44 5.65 14.96
CA GLU A 15 9.94 4.28 15.11
C GLU A 15 8.82 3.25 14.94
N GLU A 16 7.63 3.51 15.50
CA GLU A 16 6.45 2.67 15.30
C GLU A 16 6.06 2.62 13.81
N VAL A 17 6.00 3.78 13.15
CA VAL A 17 5.67 3.86 11.72
C VAL A 17 6.70 3.12 10.88
N ARG A 18 8.00 3.28 11.17
CA ARG A 18 9.07 2.53 10.50
C ARG A 18 8.88 1.02 10.68
N SER A 19 8.56 0.57 11.88
CA SER A 19 8.30 -0.85 12.17
C SER A 19 7.13 -1.39 11.34
N ILE A 20 6.01 -0.64 11.27
CA ILE A 20 4.84 -1.01 10.48
C ILE A 20 5.22 -1.13 9.00
N VAL A 21 5.91 -0.13 8.44
CA VAL A 21 6.33 -0.12 7.03
C VAL A 21 7.23 -1.32 6.71
N LEU A 22 8.22 -1.63 7.55
CA LEU A 22 9.10 -2.78 7.37
C LEU A 22 8.32 -4.10 7.41
N SER A 23 7.36 -4.23 8.33
CA SER A 23 6.51 -5.43 8.42
C SER A 23 5.67 -5.62 7.15
N VAL A 24 5.15 -4.53 6.58
CA VAL A 24 4.34 -4.56 5.36
C VAL A 24 5.21 -4.95 4.17
N GLN A 25 6.41 -4.38 4.04
CA GLN A 25 7.36 -4.73 2.98
C GLN A 25 7.72 -6.21 3.00
N GLU A 26 7.99 -6.80 4.16
CA GLU A 26 8.30 -8.21 4.28
C GLU A 26 7.10 -9.09 3.91
N ARG A 27 5.89 -8.70 4.31
CA ARG A 27 4.66 -9.44 3.94
C ARG A 27 4.40 -9.40 2.44
N ILE A 28 4.68 -8.28 1.76
CA ILE A 28 4.62 -8.18 0.29
C ILE A 28 5.69 -9.08 -0.33
N ARG A 29 6.94 -9.01 0.17
CA ARG A 29 8.08 -9.79 -0.34
C ARG A 29 7.80 -11.29 -0.30
N LEU A 30 7.22 -11.77 0.80
CA LEU A 30 6.83 -13.16 1.01
C LEU A 30 5.53 -13.56 0.29
N GLY A 31 4.87 -12.64 -0.44
CA GLY A 31 3.61 -12.90 -1.13
C GLY A 31 2.42 -13.17 -0.21
N ARG A 32 2.49 -12.73 1.05
CA ARG A 32 1.41 -12.91 2.05
C ARG A 32 0.27 -11.92 1.88
N ILE A 33 0.57 -10.74 1.34
CA ILE A 33 -0.41 -9.68 1.03
C ILE A 33 -0.12 -9.09 -0.34
N THR A 34 -1.14 -8.53 -0.98
CA THR A 34 -0.96 -7.80 -2.23
C THR A 34 -0.49 -6.36 -1.96
N LEU A 35 -0.04 -5.67 -3.02
CA LEU A 35 0.28 -4.25 -2.94
C LEU A 35 -0.95 -3.39 -2.55
N GLY A 36 -2.15 -3.77 -3.00
CA GLY A 36 -3.40 -3.11 -2.63
C GLY A 36 -3.71 -3.24 -1.14
N ASP A 37 -3.55 -4.45 -0.59
CA ASP A 37 -3.71 -4.71 0.85
C ASP A 37 -2.72 -3.90 1.68
N ALA A 38 -1.46 -3.83 1.23
CA ALA A 38 -0.42 -3.06 1.88
C ALA A 38 -0.76 -1.57 1.97
N VAL A 39 -1.22 -0.97 0.87
CA VAL A 39 -1.62 0.45 0.85
C VAL A 39 -2.82 0.70 1.77
N ARG A 40 -3.81 -0.19 1.77
CA ARG A 40 -4.96 -0.09 2.66
C ARG A 40 -4.54 -0.16 4.14
N LEU A 41 -3.64 -1.07 4.48
CA LEU A 41 -3.10 -1.22 5.84
C LEU A 41 -2.35 0.05 6.26
N LEU A 42 -1.42 0.53 5.44
CA LEU A 42 -0.67 1.75 5.76
C LEU A 42 -1.58 2.98 5.89
N ARG A 43 -2.58 3.12 5.02
CA ARG A 43 -3.55 4.22 5.13
C ARG A 43 -4.32 4.19 6.46
N ASN A 44 -4.78 3.01 6.88
CA ASN A 44 -5.56 2.86 8.11
C ASN A 44 -4.69 2.90 9.38
N ASP A 45 -3.51 2.27 9.34
CA ASP A 45 -2.73 1.99 10.54
C ASP A 45 -1.72 3.10 10.82
N VAL A 46 -1.16 3.73 9.79
CA VAL A 46 -0.21 4.83 9.90
C VAL A 46 -0.92 6.17 9.76
N LEU A 47 -1.60 6.42 8.64
CA LEU A 47 -2.14 7.76 8.36
C LEU A 47 -3.49 8.03 9.02
N LYS A 48 -4.19 6.98 9.48
CA LYS A 48 -5.55 7.07 10.07
C LYS A 48 -6.54 7.84 9.18
N MET A 49 -6.37 7.75 7.87
CA MET A 49 -7.17 8.49 6.89
C MET A 49 -8.25 7.63 6.24
N ASN A 50 -9.39 8.24 5.91
CA ASN A 50 -10.36 7.63 5.01
C ASN A 50 -9.84 7.64 3.56
N GLN A 51 -10.54 6.93 2.65
CA GLN A 51 -10.13 6.83 1.24
C GLN A 51 -10.22 8.17 0.49
N ASP A 52 -11.19 9.02 0.81
CA ASP A 52 -11.37 10.31 0.13
C ASP A 52 -10.18 11.24 0.39
N ASP A 53 -9.78 11.37 1.65
CA ASP A 53 -8.70 12.27 2.04
C ASP A 53 -7.35 11.74 1.55
N PHE A 54 -7.11 10.43 1.66
CA PHE A 54 -5.88 9.85 1.11
C PHE A 54 -5.80 9.96 -0.42
N ALA A 55 -6.93 9.78 -1.13
CA ALA A 55 -6.95 9.92 -2.60
C ALA A 55 -6.60 11.34 -3.04
N LYS A 56 -7.08 12.36 -2.31
CA LYS A 56 -6.70 13.77 -2.55
C LYS A 56 -5.19 13.98 -2.40
N GLN A 57 -4.58 13.41 -1.36
CA GLN A 57 -3.13 13.51 -1.14
C GLN A 57 -2.34 12.83 -2.27
N CYS A 58 -2.79 11.66 -2.69
CA CYS A 58 -2.22 10.93 -3.81
C CYS A 58 -2.53 11.57 -5.18
N LYS A 59 -3.36 12.63 -5.23
CA LYS A 59 -3.83 13.31 -6.46
C LYS A 59 -4.50 12.35 -7.45
N ILE A 60 -5.26 11.39 -6.93
CA ILE A 60 -6.03 10.43 -7.72
C ILE A 60 -7.50 10.46 -7.31
N SER A 61 -8.37 9.86 -8.12
CA SER A 61 -9.77 9.72 -7.73
C SER A 61 -9.93 8.69 -6.61
N ARG A 62 -10.92 8.89 -5.72
CA ARG A 62 -11.30 7.90 -4.70
C ARG A 62 -11.58 6.53 -5.31
N ARG A 63 -12.20 6.50 -6.51
CA ARG A 63 -12.46 5.27 -7.26
C ARG A 63 -11.15 4.57 -7.63
N THR A 64 -10.18 5.31 -8.14
CA THR A 64 -8.84 4.79 -8.49
C THR A 64 -8.15 4.20 -7.27
N LEU A 65 -8.18 4.90 -6.14
CA LEU A 65 -7.64 4.38 -4.88
C LEU A 65 -8.37 3.11 -4.42
N SER A 66 -9.70 3.10 -4.46
CA SER A 66 -10.50 1.92 -4.08
C SER A 66 -10.18 0.71 -4.96
N GLN A 67 -10.09 0.90 -6.28
CA GLN A 67 -9.69 -0.15 -7.22
C GLN A 67 -8.27 -0.64 -6.96
N PHE A 68 -7.35 0.28 -6.67
CA PHE A 68 -5.99 -0.06 -6.27
C PHE A 68 -5.95 -0.93 -5.00
N GLU A 69 -6.64 -0.50 -3.93
CA GLU A 69 -6.68 -1.23 -2.65
C GLU A 69 -7.35 -2.60 -2.75
N LEU A 70 -8.33 -2.76 -3.65
CA LEU A 70 -8.99 -4.04 -3.92
C LEU A 70 -8.19 -4.97 -4.84
N GLY A 71 -7.05 -4.50 -5.37
CA GLY A 71 -6.27 -5.19 -6.39
C GLY A 71 -7.05 -5.38 -7.70
N CYS A 72 -8.10 -4.59 -7.95
CA CYS A 72 -8.91 -4.69 -9.14
C CYS A 72 -8.63 -3.51 -10.07
N GLY A 73 -7.70 -3.70 -11.00
CA GLY A 73 -7.37 -2.71 -12.02
C GLY A 73 -5.94 -2.84 -12.54
N ASN A 74 -5.57 -1.97 -13.47
CA ASN A 74 -4.21 -1.85 -14.00
C ASN A 74 -3.73 -0.40 -13.79
N PRO A 75 -3.35 -0.02 -12.55
CA PRO A 75 -2.90 1.33 -12.26
C PRO A 75 -1.62 1.65 -13.05
N THR A 76 -1.50 2.89 -13.52
CA THR A 76 -0.25 3.34 -14.15
C THR A 76 0.88 3.37 -13.13
N MET A 77 2.13 3.24 -13.58
CA MET A 77 3.31 3.44 -12.72
C MET A 77 3.28 4.76 -11.96
N HIS A 78 2.75 5.82 -12.58
CA HIS A 78 2.55 7.11 -11.92
C HIS A 78 1.61 6.98 -10.72
N THR A 79 0.45 6.34 -10.90
CA THR A 79 -0.50 6.07 -9.80
C THR A 79 0.14 5.26 -8.68
N VAL A 80 0.90 4.21 -9.02
CA VAL A 80 1.58 3.39 -8.00
C VAL A 80 2.57 4.26 -7.21
N ASN A 81 3.41 5.04 -7.89
CA ASN A 81 4.41 5.87 -7.24
C ASN A 81 3.78 6.97 -6.38
N SER A 82 2.74 7.67 -6.86
CA SER A 82 2.07 8.73 -6.09
C SER A 82 1.49 8.23 -4.76
N VAL A 83 1.06 6.97 -4.72
CA VAL A 83 0.57 6.33 -3.49
C VAL A 83 1.74 5.93 -2.58
N LEU A 84 2.80 5.33 -3.13
CA LEU A 84 3.96 4.88 -2.35
C LEU A 84 4.76 6.04 -1.75
N GLU A 85 4.88 7.15 -2.48
CA GLU A 85 5.58 8.36 -2.04
C GLU A 85 5.00 8.93 -0.74
N GLN A 86 3.70 8.72 -0.47
CA GLN A 86 3.07 9.15 0.78
C GLN A 86 3.66 8.48 2.02
N PHE A 87 4.28 7.32 1.84
CA PHE A 87 4.90 6.53 2.89
C PHE A 87 6.44 6.52 2.81
N GLY A 88 7.03 7.38 1.97
CA GLY A 88 8.47 7.36 1.70
C GLY A 88 8.93 6.10 0.94
N LEU A 89 8.02 5.42 0.25
CA LEU A 89 8.28 4.19 -0.48
C LEU A 89 8.44 4.45 -1.98
N THR A 90 9.14 3.54 -2.65
CA THR A 90 9.26 3.52 -4.11
C THR A 90 9.18 2.08 -4.63
N LEU A 91 8.62 1.90 -5.83
CA LEU A 91 8.58 0.59 -6.47
C LEU A 91 9.97 0.27 -7.07
N CYS A 92 10.50 -0.92 -6.80
CA CYS A 92 11.79 -1.36 -7.32
C CYS A 92 11.72 -2.77 -7.93
N ILE A 93 12.74 -3.11 -8.73
CA ILE A 93 12.88 -4.43 -9.35
C ILE A 93 13.58 -5.37 -8.35
N GLY A 94 13.08 -6.59 -8.19
CA GLY A 94 13.65 -7.61 -7.32
C GLY A 94 13.71 -9.00 -7.97
N ARG A 95 14.45 -9.93 -7.37
CA ARG A 95 14.58 -11.31 -7.86
C ARG A 95 13.28 -12.08 -7.59
N ARG A 96 12.73 -12.72 -8.61
CA ARG A 96 11.49 -13.52 -8.52
C ARG A 96 11.60 -14.75 -7.59
N GLY A 97 12.80 -15.14 -7.18
CA GLY A 97 13.07 -16.35 -6.38
C GLY A 97 12.63 -16.29 -4.92
N ASP A 98 12.32 -15.10 -4.39
CA ASP A 98 11.91 -14.95 -2.99
C ASP A 98 10.38 -15.05 -2.83
N GLN A 99 9.64 -15.13 -3.94
CA GLN A 99 8.19 -15.33 -3.98
C GLN A 99 7.85 -16.82 -4.09
N HIS A 100 7.98 -17.56 -2.99
CA HIS A 100 7.60 -18.98 -2.93
C HIS A 100 6.41 -19.23 -1.99
N MET A 101 5.23 -18.72 -2.35
CA MET A 101 3.96 -19.46 -2.24
C MET A 101 2.85 -18.71 -2.98
N ARG A 102 2.19 -19.41 -3.89
CA ARG A 102 0.98 -18.94 -4.58
C ARG A 102 -0.17 -18.89 -3.58
N HIS A 103 -0.71 -17.71 -3.29
CA HIS A 103 -2.11 -17.62 -2.89
C HIS A 103 -2.96 -17.56 -4.16
N ASN A 104 -3.39 -18.75 -4.59
CA ASN A 104 -4.64 -18.90 -5.31
C ASN A 104 -5.75 -18.46 -4.34
N ASN A 105 -6.47 -17.39 -4.67
CA ASN A 105 -7.71 -17.04 -3.98
C ASN A 105 -8.77 -16.71 -5.05
N ASP A 106 -9.40 -17.78 -5.54
CA ASP A 106 -10.85 -17.99 -5.43
C ASP A 106 -11.74 -16.73 -5.48
N ARG A 107 -11.72 -16.03 -6.62
CA ARG A 107 -12.88 -15.27 -7.11
C ARG A 107 -13.67 -16.04 -8.17
N ALA A 108 -13.67 -17.38 -8.05
CA ALA A 108 -14.57 -18.27 -8.77
C ALA A 108 -15.53 -18.95 -7.78
N THR A 109 -16.42 -18.18 -7.17
CA THR A 109 -17.68 -18.72 -6.67
C THR A 109 -18.78 -18.15 -7.57
N LYS A 110 -19.38 -19.06 -8.34
CA LYS A 110 -20.54 -18.87 -9.23
C LYS A 110 -21.75 -18.23 -8.52
N ILE A 111 -22.71 -17.84 -9.37
CA ILE A 111 -24.18 -17.64 -9.19
C ILE A 111 -24.55 -16.15 -9.31
N ASP A 112 -25.33 -15.66 -10.28
CA ASP A 112 -26.28 -16.26 -11.25
C ASP A 112 -25.80 -16.19 -12.71
#